data_AF-A0A3D6DJL7-F1
#
_entry.id   AF-A0A3D6DJL7-F1
#
_cell.length_a   1.000
_cell.length_b   1.000
_cell.length_c   1.000
_cell.angle_alpha   90.00
_cell.angle_beta   90.00
_cell.angle_gamma   90.00
#
_symmetry.space_group_name_H-M   'P 1'
#
loop_
_entity.id
_entity.type
_entity.pdbx_description
1 polymer ?
#
loop_
_entity_poly.entity_id
_entity_poly.type
_entity_poly.pdbx_seq_one_letter_code
_entity_poly.pdbx_strand_id
1 'polypeptide(L)'
;MVCTSIFFVKTKNQSPKSSWVNLELNTNCPPGFVKDEQNRCVSRNLYLQYSIADAPGVGGLKTALPAAREGFTPQQIDLGRYLFFDPVLSANGKISCSTCHDPNKGFSDGLASSIGINDYPLQRAAPSLWNVAYLKLLYWDGRAASLEEQMQGPLFSDHEMGNSPENLVGTLNNIVAYRHLFGQAFPEKKENEPILLDEVYLAITAFQSSLISLNSRYDQYAHGHHQALNKNEIKGLNVFRSFVARCAECHTPPLFTNQQLAVIGAPEPHGKSFDPGAEITFNEKTLRGGFKVPSLRNITKTAPYSHSGAFKNLKEAIRFYTLGRGHAVPKGEKLTLHWHIWEPKLSDEEIDLLVEFLHTLTDESFMPSEPEILPSQLNSNS
;
A
#
# COMPACT_ATOMS: atom_id res chain seq x y z
N MET A 1 -30.36 29.12 60.95
CA MET A 1 -30.09 28.62 59.59
C MET A 1 -28.72 27.99 59.62
N VAL A 2 -28.67 26.67 59.80
CA VAL A 2 -27.41 25.90 59.95
C VAL A 2 -27.06 25.38 58.57
N CYS A 3 -25.91 25.79 58.04
CA CYS A 3 -25.41 25.37 56.72
C CYS A 3 -24.45 24.20 56.94
N THR A 4 -24.91 22.98 56.66
CA THR A 4 -24.11 21.76 56.79
C THR A 4 -23.41 21.47 55.45
N SER A 5 -22.08 21.56 55.45
CA SER A 5 -21.23 21.21 54.31
C SER A 5 -21.16 19.69 54.14
N ILE A 6 -21.60 19.16 53.00
CA ILE A 6 -21.38 17.76 52.60
C ILE A 6 -20.15 17.72 51.69
N PHE A 7 -19.04 17.20 52.23
CA PHE A 7 -17.87 16.82 51.45
C PHE A 7 -18.16 15.51 50.71
N PHE A 8 -18.22 15.55 49.38
CA PHE A 8 -18.15 14.35 48.56
C PHE A 8 -16.69 13.91 48.43
N VAL A 9 -16.30 12.91 49.20
CA VAL A 9 -15.10 12.11 48.98
C VAL A 9 -15.34 11.27 47.72
N LYS A 10 -14.76 11.66 46.58
CA LYS A 10 -14.63 10.74 45.44
C LYS A 10 -13.54 9.72 45.78
N THR A 11 -13.97 8.51 46.12
CA THR A 11 -13.11 7.35 46.31
C THR A 11 -12.43 6.98 44.99
N LYS A 12 -11.10 6.87 45.01
CA LYS A 12 -10.33 6.09 44.03
C LYS A 12 -10.65 4.60 44.26
N ASN A 13 -11.26 3.92 43.29
CA ASN A 13 -10.88 2.56 42.89
C ASN A 13 -11.77 2.03 41.77
N GLN A 14 -11.21 1.95 40.56
CA GLN A 14 -11.37 0.80 39.66
C GLN A 14 -10.22 0.87 38.65
N SER A 15 -9.31 -0.10 38.73
CA SER A 15 -8.18 -0.24 37.81
C SER A 15 -8.68 -0.71 36.43
N PRO A 16 -8.18 -0.15 35.31
CA PRO A 16 -8.53 -0.60 33.95
C PRO A 16 -7.76 -1.88 33.54
N LYS A 17 -7.70 -2.88 34.42
CA LYS A 17 -6.94 -4.13 34.18
C LYS A 17 -7.75 -5.22 33.45
N SER A 18 -9.03 -5.02 33.14
CA SER A 18 -9.91 -6.10 32.68
C SER A 18 -10.35 -6.06 31.21
N SER A 19 -10.08 -5.01 30.43
CA SER A 19 -10.52 -4.97 29.02
C SER A 19 -9.59 -5.69 28.03
N TRP A 20 -8.31 -5.86 28.38
CA TRP A 20 -7.27 -6.38 27.48
C TRP A 20 -7.08 -7.89 27.52
N VAL A 21 -7.55 -8.53 28.59
CA VAL A 21 -7.36 -9.97 28.85
C VAL A 21 -8.16 -10.85 27.88
N ASN A 22 -9.03 -10.26 27.06
CA ASN A 22 -9.92 -10.98 26.15
C ASN A 22 -9.68 -10.66 24.66
N LEU A 23 -8.58 -10.00 24.30
CA LEU A 23 -8.26 -9.82 22.87
C LEU A 23 -7.73 -11.14 22.31
N GLU A 24 -8.53 -11.75 21.44
CA GLU A 24 -8.20 -12.99 20.72
C GLU A 24 -7.99 -12.67 19.24
N LEU A 25 -6.92 -13.23 18.66
CA LEU A 25 -6.63 -13.11 17.24
C LEU A 25 -7.62 -13.94 16.44
N ASN A 26 -7.99 -13.43 15.27
CA ASN A 26 -8.90 -14.11 14.38
C ASN A 26 -8.33 -15.48 13.98
N THR A 27 -9.16 -16.51 14.12
CA THR A 27 -8.81 -17.86 13.71
C THR A 27 -9.21 -18.14 12.27
N ASN A 28 -9.93 -17.26 11.58
CA ASN A 28 -10.32 -17.41 10.18
C ASN A 28 -9.44 -16.57 9.26
N CYS A 29 -9.18 -17.09 8.06
CA CYS A 29 -8.46 -16.32 7.05
C CYS A 29 -9.25 -15.06 6.65
N PRO A 30 -8.55 -13.98 6.26
CA PRO A 30 -9.20 -12.79 5.74
C PRO A 30 -9.96 -13.10 4.43
N PRO A 31 -10.92 -12.24 4.04
CA PRO A 31 -11.60 -12.36 2.76
C PRO A 31 -10.62 -12.52 1.58
N GLY A 32 -10.94 -13.41 0.64
CA GLY A 32 -10.06 -13.74 -0.49
C GLY A 32 -9.01 -14.82 -0.19
N PHE A 33 -8.98 -15.37 1.02
CA PHE A 33 -8.08 -16.45 1.42
C PHE A 33 -8.85 -17.64 1.99
N VAL A 34 -8.30 -18.84 1.83
CA VAL A 34 -8.79 -20.06 2.50
C VAL A 34 -7.66 -20.74 3.25
N LYS A 35 -8.01 -21.50 4.29
CA LYS A 35 -7.04 -22.32 5.01
C LYS A 35 -6.62 -23.52 4.19
N ASP A 36 -5.33 -23.81 4.21
CA ASP A 36 -4.79 -25.11 3.82
C ASP A 36 -4.80 -26.11 4.99
N GLU A 37 -4.31 -27.32 4.74
CA GLU A 37 -4.22 -28.41 5.72
C GLU A 37 -3.28 -28.09 6.90
N GLN A 38 -2.38 -27.11 6.75
CA GLN A 38 -1.45 -26.65 7.78
C GLN A 38 -1.95 -25.39 8.50
N ASN A 39 -3.25 -25.06 8.37
CA ASN A 39 -3.87 -23.86 8.97
C ASN A 39 -3.24 -22.54 8.48
N ARG A 40 -2.71 -22.52 7.27
CA ARG A 40 -2.16 -21.33 6.62
C ARG A 40 -3.15 -20.76 5.62
N CYS A 41 -3.19 -19.44 5.51
CA CYS A 41 -4.02 -18.72 4.56
C CYS A 41 -3.33 -18.66 3.20
N VAL A 42 -4.00 -19.24 2.20
CA VAL A 42 -3.59 -19.20 0.78
C VAL A 42 -4.63 -18.45 -0.03
N SER A 43 -4.17 -17.62 -0.98
CA SER A 43 -5.06 -16.77 -1.77
C SER A 43 -5.98 -17.62 -2.65
N ARG A 44 -7.23 -17.20 -2.77
CA ARG A 44 -8.20 -17.75 -3.73
C ARG A 44 -8.73 -16.62 -4.59
N ASN A 45 -8.31 -16.63 -5.85
CA ASN A 45 -8.67 -15.62 -6.82
C ASN A 45 -8.82 -16.26 -8.21
N LEU A 46 -9.47 -15.55 -9.13
CA LEU A 46 -9.79 -16.06 -10.47
C LEU A 46 -8.53 -16.27 -11.34
N TYR A 47 -7.44 -15.56 -11.04
CA TYR A 47 -6.19 -15.65 -11.78
C TYR A 47 -5.42 -16.96 -11.58
N LEU A 48 -5.78 -17.75 -10.55
CA LEU A 48 -5.25 -19.10 -10.35
C LEU A 48 -5.65 -20.10 -11.46
N GLN A 49 -6.61 -19.74 -12.32
CA GLN A 49 -7.00 -20.54 -13.49
C GLN A 49 -5.95 -20.51 -14.60
N TYR A 50 -4.98 -19.59 -14.53
CA TYR A 50 -3.97 -19.40 -15.57
C TYR A 50 -2.59 -19.76 -15.03
N SER A 51 -1.84 -20.53 -15.82
CA SER A 51 -0.43 -20.78 -15.55
C SER A 51 0.43 -19.72 -16.24
N ILE A 52 1.61 -19.44 -15.67
CA ILE A 52 2.59 -18.56 -16.31
C ILE A 52 3.07 -19.15 -17.65
N ALA A 53 3.08 -20.48 -17.78
CA ALA A 53 3.47 -21.18 -19.00
C ALA A 53 2.45 -21.05 -20.14
N ASP A 54 1.17 -20.86 -19.80
CA ASP A 54 0.05 -20.76 -20.74
C ASP A 54 -0.37 -19.31 -21.03
N ALA A 55 0.34 -18.32 -20.48
CA ALA A 55 -0.05 -16.92 -20.59
C ALA A 55 0.16 -16.40 -22.04
N PRO A 56 -0.90 -15.92 -22.72
CA PRO A 56 -0.80 -15.39 -24.09
C PRO A 56 -0.08 -14.03 -24.09
N GLY A 57 1.26 -14.04 -24.07
CA GLY A 57 2.09 -12.83 -24.15
C GLY A 57 1.80 -11.78 -23.06
N VAL A 58 2.48 -10.63 -23.17
CA VAL A 58 2.20 -9.45 -22.34
C VAL A 58 1.01 -8.69 -22.94
N GLY A 59 -0.03 -8.42 -22.13
CA GLY A 59 -1.15 -7.56 -22.53
C GLY A 59 -2.47 -8.26 -22.92
N GLY A 60 -2.56 -9.59 -22.81
CA GLY A 60 -3.80 -10.33 -23.01
C GLY A 60 -4.77 -10.25 -21.83
N LEU A 61 -6.05 -10.56 -22.07
CA LEU A 61 -6.92 -11.05 -21.00
C LEU A 61 -6.45 -12.47 -20.64
N LYS A 62 -6.69 -12.91 -19.40
CA LYS A 62 -6.32 -14.25 -18.92
C LYS A 62 -4.81 -14.49 -18.74
N THR A 63 -4.19 -13.65 -17.91
CA THR A 63 -2.75 -13.74 -17.56
C THR A 63 -2.60 -14.14 -16.09
N ALA A 64 -1.65 -15.01 -15.79
CA ALA A 64 -1.34 -15.42 -14.41
C ALA A 64 -0.77 -14.26 -13.58
N LEU A 65 -0.94 -14.33 -12.25
CA LEU A 65 -0.23 -13.47 -11.32
C LEU A 65 1.21 -13.95 -11.13
N PRO A 66 2.17 -13.05 -10.83
CA PRO A 66 3.45 -13.48 -10.30
C PRO A 66 3.27 -14.20 -8.96
N ALA A 67 4.27 -14.98 -8.55
CA ALA A 67 4.26 -15.57 -7.22
C ALA A 67 4.26 -14.45 -6.15
N ALA A 68 3.41 -14.61 -5.13
CA ALA A 68 3.42 -13.79 -3.93
C ALA A 68 3.86 -14.64 -2.73
N ARG A 69 4.38 -13.97 -1.70
CA ARG A 69 4.60 -14.62 -0.41
C ARG A 69 3.28 -14.75 0.33
N GLU A 70 2.81 -15.99 0.44
CA GLU A 70 1.60 -16.40 1.16
C GLU A 70 1.91 -17.53 2.17
N GLY A 71 0.88 -18.07 2.82
CA GLY A 71 1.04 -19.17 3.77
C GLY A 71 1.25 -18.72 5.22
N PHE A 72 0.82 -17.52 5.58
CA PHE A 72 0.76 -17.06 6.97
C PHE A 72 -0.47 -17.63 7.68
N THR A 73 -0.41 -17.82 9.00
CA THR A 73 -1.60 -18.23 9.76
C THR A 73 -2.59 -17.06 9.87
N PRO A 74 -3.90 -17.33 10.08
CA PRO A 74 -4.89 -16.29 10.40
C PRO A 74 -4.44 -15.35 11.51
N GLN A 75 -3.83 -15.91 12.55
CA GLN A 75 -3.37 -15.18 13.72
C GLN A 75 -2.20 -14.25 13.38
N GLN A 76 -1.22 -14.70 12.57
CA GLN A 76 -0.12 -13.83 12.12
C GLN A 76 -0.64 -12.63 11.31
N ILE A 77 -1.61 -12.86 10.42
CA ILE A 77 -2.26 -11.81 9.63
C ILE A 77 -3.00 -10.83 10.55
N ASP A 78 -3.77 -11.33 11.52
CA ASP A 78 -4.57 -10.49 12.40
C ASP A 78 -3.71 -9.71 13.41
N LEU A 79 -2.60 -10.29 13.88
CA LEU A 79 -1.60 -9.57 14.67
C LEU A 79 -0.97 -8.43 13.86
N GLY A 80 -0.61 -8.71 12.60
CA GLY A 80 -0.14 -7.71 11.66
C GLY A 80 -1.13 -6.57 11.45
N ARG A 81 -2.42 -6.89 11.39
CA ARG A 81 -3.51 -5.90 11.31
C ARG A 81 -3.48 -4.99 12.54
N TYR A 82 -3.43 -5.54 13.75
CA TYR A 82 -3.31 -4.70 14.96
C TYR A 82 -2.07 -3.79 14.91
N LEU A 83 -0.90 -4.33 14.59
CA LEU A 83 0.35 -3.55 14.50
C LEU A 83 0.27 -2.45 13.44
N PHE A 84 -0.36 -2.72 12.29
CA PHE A 84 -0.48 -1.75 11.19
C PHE A 84 -1.28 -0.49 11.58
N PHE A 85 -2.31 -0.66 12.41
CA PHE A 85 -3.16 0.46 12.86
C PHE A 85 -2.70 1.08 14.19
N ASP A 86 -1.84 0.41 14.95
CA ASP A 86 -1.44 0.87 16.28
C ASP A 86 -0.25 1.86 16.22
N PRO A 87 -0.37 3.10 16.73
CA PRO A 87 0.70 4.09 16.66
C PRO A 87 1.87 3.79 17.61
N VAL A 88 1.78 2.73 18.42
CA VAL A 88 2.86 2.20 19.29
C VAL A 88 4.18 1.95 18.56
N LEU A 89 4.12 1.75 17.24
CA LEU A 89 5.29 1.52 16.40
C LEU A 89 6.16 2.77 16.21
N SER A 90 5.61 3.98 16.44
CA SER A 90 6.36 5.24 16.38
C SER A 90 6.96 5.62 17.72
N ALA A 91 8.10 6.31 17.70
CA ALA A 91 8.81 6.70 18.93
C ALA A 91 8.00 7.58 19.88
N ASN A 92 7.07 8.39 19.35
CA ASN A 92 6.21 9.27 20.15
C ASN A 92 4.79 8.73 20.34
N GLY A 93 4.48 7.53 19.82
CA GLY A 93 3.17 6.91 19.95
C GLY A 93 2.05 7.61 19.18
N LYS A 94 2.34 8.36 18.10
CA LYS A 94 1.35 9.14 17.33
C LYS A 94 1.15 8.69 15.88
N ILE A 95 2.09 7.94 15.31
CA ILE A 95 2.05 7.53 13.90
C ILE A 95 2.00 6.00 13.82
N SER A 96 1.06 5.49 13.04
CA SER A 96 0.98 4.08 12.65
C SER A 96 1.24 3.95 11.14
N CYS A 97 1.31 2.72 10.63
CA CYS A 97 1.37 2.50 9.19
C CYS A 97 0.11 3.06 8.51
N SER A 98 -1.07 2.92 9.14
CA SER A 98 -2.34 3.43 8.62
C SER A 98 -2.46 4.95 8.58
N THR A 99 -1.62 5.70 9.32
CA THR A 99 -1.54 7.17 9.21
C THR A 99 -1.16 7.60 7.79
N CYS A 100 -0.20 6.90 7.17
CA CYS A 100 0.27 7.17 5.80
C CYS A 100 -0.38 6.25 4.75
N HIS A 101 -0.95 5.13 5.18
CA HIS A 101 -1.60 4.15 4.31
C HIS A 101 -3.03 3.91 4.76
N ASP A 102 -3.86 4.95 4.61
CA ASP A 102 -5.27 4.98 5.02
C ASP A 102 -6.12 4.07 4.12
N PRO A 103 -6.83 3.07 4.67
CA PRO A 103 -7.73 2.21 3.91
C PRO A 103 -8.75 2.98 3.06
N ASN A 104 -9.28 4.10 3.57
CA ASN A 104 -10.28 4.92 2.87
C ASN A 104 -9.72 5.71 1.68
N LYS A 105 -8.39 5.75 1.56
CA LYS A 105 -7.64 6.40 0.47
C LYS A 105 -6.85 5.38 -0.34
N GLY A 106 -7.36 4.15 -0.42
CA GLY A 106 -6.74 3.07 -1.19
C GLY A 106 -5.38 2.64 -0.63
N PHE A 107 -5.18 2.71 0.69
CA PHE A 107 -3.90 2.49 1.37
C PHE A 107 -2.79 3.44 0.90
N SER A 108 -3.17 4.69 0.61
CA SER A 108 -2.30 5.87 0.51
C SER A 108 -2.74 6.90 1.55
N ASP A 109 -2.16 8.09 1.58
CA ASP A 109 -2.56 9.17 2.51
C ASP A 109 -3.37 10.29 1.84
N GLY A 110 -3.50 10.24 0.52
CA GLY A 110 -4.14 11.30 -0.27
C GLY A 110 -3.35 12.62 -0.28
N LEU A 111 -2.04 12.57 -0.04
CA LEU A 111 -1.16 13.74 0.02
C LEU A 111 -0.07 13.65 -1.06
N ALA A 112 0.39 14.82 -1.51
CA ALA A 112 1.55 14.92 -2.41
C ALA A 112 2.88 14.63 -1.69
N SER A 113 2.88 14.82 -0.37
CA SER A 113 3.96 14.54 0.57
C SER A 113 3.32 14.04 1.84
N SER A 114 3.67 12.83 2.26
CA SER A 114 3.28 12.33 3.56
C SER A 114 3.87 13.19 4.67
N ILE A 115 3.24 13.15 5.84
CA ILE A 115 3.68 13.86 7.04
C ILE A 115 4.15 12.82 8.03
N GLY A 116 5.43 12.83 8.36
CA GLY A 116 6.02 11.94 9.35
C GLY A 116 6.08 12.56 10.74
N ILE A 117 6.91 11.98 11.60
CA ILE A 117 7.01 12.35 13.01
C ILE A 117 7.36 13.83 13.18
N ASN A 118 6.73 14.47 14.17
CA ASN A 118 6.88 15.90 14.45
C ASN A 118 6.53 16.81 13.26
N ASP A 119 5.49 16.43 12.50
CA ASP A 119 4.98 17.15 11.33
C ASP A 119 6.00 17.31 10.19
N TYR A 120 6.97 16.40 10.11
CA TYR A 120 8.03 16.48 9.10
C TYR A 120 7.50 16.14 7.70
N PRO A 121 7.58 17.05 6.71
CA PRO A 121 7.11 16.77 5.36
C PRO A 121 8.08 15.85 4.61
N LEU A 122 7.58 14.70 4.14
CA LEU A 122 8.37 13.77 3.31
C LEU A 122 8.50 14.24 1.86
N GLN A 123 9.48 13.69 1.16
CA GLN A 123 9.75 14.05 -0.24
C GLN A 123 8.72 13.48 -1.22
N ARG A 124 8.26 12.25 -0.97
CA ARG A 124 7.41 11.46 -1.87
C ARG A 124 6.02 11.21 -1.26
N ALA A 125 5.06 10.94 -2.13
CA ALA A 125 3.72 10.47 -1.75
C ALA A 125 3.77 8.99 -1.32
N ALA A 126 2.92 8.59 -0.37
CA ALA A 126 2.78 7.19 0.02
C ALA A 126 2.11 6.38 -1.11
N PRO A 127 2.76 5.36 -1.69
CA PRO A 127 2.13 4.51 -2.69
C PRO A 127 1.05 3.62 -2.06
N SER A 128 0.05 3.23 -2.84
CA SER A 128 -0.94 2.24 -2.41
C SER A 128 -0.28 0.90 -2.04
N LEU A 129 -0.78 0.27 -0.98
CA LEU A 129 -0.38 -1.09 -0.58
C LEU A 129 -1.24 -2.21 -1.17
N TRP A 130 -2.25 -1.88 -1.99
CA TRP A 130 -3.05 -2.92 -2.64
C TRP A 130 -2.18 -3.81 -3.54
N ASN A 131 -2.30 -5.13 -3.36
CA ASN A 131 -1.55 -6.15 -4.09
C ASN A 131 -0.02 -6.07 -3.90
N VAL A 132 0.46 -5.45 -2.81
CA VAL A 132 1.90 -5.22 -2.59
C VAL A 132 2.74 -6.51 -2.51
N ALA A 133 2.16 -7.62 -2.06
CA ALA A 133 2.86 -8.91 -2.00
C ALA A 133 3.25 -9.51 -3.35
N TYR A 134 2.72 -8.99 -4.46
CA TYR A 134 3.12 -9.38 -5.80
C TYR A 134 4.27 -8.52 -6.37
N LEU A 135 4.72 -7.50 -5.63
CA LEU A 135 5.77 -6.60 -6.07
C LEU A 135 7.15 -7.12 -5.63
N LYS A 136 8.11 -7.08 -6.56
CA LYS A 136 9.51 -7.47 -6.36
C LYS A 136 10.42 -6.29 -6.02
N LEU A 137 10.03 -5.09 -6.47
CA LEU A 137 10.69 -3.83 -6.16
C LEU A 137 9.72 -2.97 -5.36
N LEU A 138 10.14 -2.51 -4.19
CA LEU A 138 9.37 -1.67 -3.28
C LEU A 138 9.99 -0.27 -3.19
N TYR A 139 9.23 0.67 -2.62
CA TYR A 139 9.44 2.11 -2.80
C TYR A 139 9.28 2.59 -4.25
N TRP A 140 9.25 3.91 -4.42
CA TRP A 140 9.23 4.55 -5.74
C TRP A 140 10.53 4.36 -6.52
N ASP A 141 11.68 4.28 -5.84
CA ASP A 141 12.99 4.10 -6.47
C ASP A 141 13.42 2.63 -6.58
N GLY A 142 12.62 1.69 -6.08
CA GLY A 142 12.92 0.26 -6.16
C GLY A 142 14.02 -0.22 -5.20
N ARG A 143 14.36 0.54 -4.15
CA ARG A 143 15.51 0.24 -3.28
C ARG A 143 15.36 -0.97 -2.36
N ALA A 144 14.16 -1.52 -2.20
CA ALA A 144 13.91 -2.67 -1.32
C ALA A 144 13.33 -3.85 -2.10
N ALA A 145 13.81 -5.05 -1.80
CA ALA A 145 13.46 -6.30 -2.48
C ALA A 145 12.44 -7.15 -1.68
N SER A 146 12.17 -6.83 -0.43
CA SER A 146 11.16 -7.49 0.40
C SER A 146 10.41 -6.50 1.31
N LEU A 147 9.23 -6.89 1.78
CA LEU A 147 8.45 -6.09 2.72
C LEU A 147 9.23 -5.88 4.04
N GLU A 148 9.98 -6.89 4.49
CA GLU A 148 10.85 -6.78 5.67
C GLU A 148 11.96 -5.74 5.50
N GLU A 149 12.62 -5.73 4.35
CA GLU A 149 13.64 -4.72 4.04
C GLU A 149 13.00 -3.33 3.93
N GLN A 150 11.81 -3.26 3.29
CA GLN A 150 11.08 -2.02 3.15
C GLN A 150 10.72 -1.43 4.51
N MET A 151 10.18 -2.22 5.44
CA MET A 151 9.68 -1.77 6.75
C MET A 151 10.73 -1.11 7.63
N GLN A 152 12.02 -1.46 7.48
CA GLN A 152 13.10 -0.83 8.25
C GLN A 152 13.20 0.68 7.99
N GLY A 153 12.86 1.13 6.78
CA GLY A 153 12.85 2.55 6.43
C GLY A 153 11.86 3.37 7.27
N PRO A 154 10.53 3.18 7.15
CA PRO A 154 9.56 3.98 7.89
C PRO A 154 9.69 3.82 9.40
N LEU A 155 9.95 2.60 9.91
CA LEU A 155 10.04 2.34 11.35
C LEU A 155 11.17 3.13 12.03
N PHE A 156 12.32 3.28 11.37
CA PHE A 156 13.54 3.82 11.98
C PHE A 156 14.05 5.13 11.38
N SER A 157 13.40 5.64 10.33
CA SER A 157 13.70 6.96 9.81
C SER A 157 13.28 8.03 10.82
N ASP A 158 14.21 8.92 11.19
CA ASP A 158 13.98 10.08 12.06
C ASP A 158 12.93 11.06 11.49
N HIS A 159 12.60 10.92 10.21
CA HIS A 159 11.61 11.73 9.51
C HIS A 159 10.25 11.03 9.36
N GLU A 160 10.15 9.73 9.62
CA GLU A 160 8.91 8.95 9.48
C GLU A 160 8.37 8.53 10.85
N MET A 161 8.78 7.38 11.40
CA MET A 161 8.29 6.91 12.71
C MET A 161 9.31 7.10 13.84
N GLY A 162 10.58 7.35 13.51
CA GLY A 162 11.65 7.76 14.44
C GLY A 162 12.00 6.76 15.53
N ASN A 163 11.62 5.50 15.40
CA ASN A 163 11.86 4.49 16.43
C ASN A 163 13.28 3.89 16.31
N SER A 164 13.66 3.03 17.25
CA SER A 164 14.84 2.15 17.13
C SER A 164 14.42 0.69 17.34
N PRO A 165 15.17 -0.28 16.81
CA PRO A 165 14.89 -1.70 17.02
C PRO A 165 14.70 -2.05 18.51
N GLU A 166 15.61 -1.57 19.37
CA GLU A 166 15.62 -1.85 20.80
C GLU A 166 14.42 -1.21 21.52
N ASN A 167 14.11 0.06 21.20
CA ASN A 167 12.97 0.75 21.79
C ASN A 167 11.64 0.15 21.34
N LEU A 168 11.52 -0.24 20.07
CA LEU A 168 10.32 -0.87 19.52
C LEU A 168 10.00 -2.18 20.24
N VAL A 169 10.94 -3.13 20.25
CA VAL A 169 10.70 -4.42 20.93
C VAL A 169 10.57 -4.25 22.43
N GLY A 170 11.31 -3.32 23.05
CA GLY A 170 11.16 -2.99 24.47
C GLY A 170 9.76 -2.46 24.80
N THR A 171 9.21 -1.59 23.96
CA THR A 171 7.85 -1.04 24.09
C THR A 171 6.82 -2.15 23.98
N LEU A 172 6.88 -2.98 22.93
CA LEU A 172 5.93 -4.07 22.72
C LEU A 172 5.98 -5.12 23.85
N ASN A 173 7.18 -5.46 24.34
CA ASN A 173 7.34 -6.41 25.46
C ASN A 173 6.79 -5.87 26.79
N ASN A 174 6.70 -4.56 26.97
CA ASN A 174 6.08 -3.94 28.15
C ASN A 174 4.55 -3.93 28.09
N ILE A 175 3.95 -4.24 26.94
CA ILE A 175 2.50 -4.28 26.75
C ILE A 175 2.03 -5.73 26.91
N VAL A 176 1.32 -6.00 28.00
CA VAL A 176 0.79 -7.35 28.31
C VAL A 176 -0.08 -7.90 27.17
N ALA A 177 -0.91 -7.05 26.56
CA ALA A 177 -1.76 -7.43 25.44
C ALA A 177 -0.95 -7.93 24.24
N TYR A 178 0.12 -7.23 23.85
CA TYR A 178 0.97 -7.68 22.75
C TYR A 178 1.69 -8.98 23.08
N ARG A 179 2.25 -9.15 24.30
CA ARG A 179 2.85 -10.44 24.67
C ARG A 179 1.87 -11.60 24.54
N HIS A 180 0.61 -11.38 24.89
CA HIS A 180 -0.45 -12.37 24.72
C HIS A 180 -0.75 -12.66 23.23
N LEU A 181 -0.96 -11.63 22.42
CA LEU A 181 -1.25 -11.78 20.98
C LEU A 181 -0.08 -12.42 20.21
N PHE A 182 1.17 -12.07 20.54
CA PHE A 182 2.34 -12.75 19.95
C PHE A 182 2.39 -14.23 20.35
N GLY A 183 2.02 -14.58 21.59
CA GLY A 183 1.90 -15.98 22.01
C GLY A 183 0.85 -16.77 21.21
N GLN A 184 -0.25 -16.11 20.78
CA GLN A 184 -1.26 -16.73 19.91
C GLN A 184 -0.78 -16.87 18.46
N ALA A 185 -0.03 -15.90 17.94
CA ALA A 185 0.45 -15.88 16.55
C ALA A 185 1.65 -16.82 16.31
N PHE A 186 2.44 -17.09 17.35
CA PHE A 186 3.67 -17.88 17.31
C PHE A 186 3.65 -19.00 18.37
N PRO A 187 2.82 -20.05 18.17
CA PRO A 187 2.58 -21.09 19.18
C PRO A 187 3.81 -21.95 19.52
N GLU A 188 4.84 -21.93 18.68
CA GLU A 188 6.13 -22.56 18.95
C GLU A 188 6.94 -21.85 20.05
N LYS A 189 6.60 -20.59 20.37
CA LYS A 189 7.24 -19.84 21.46
C LYS A 189 6.83 -20.40 22.82
N LYS A 190 7.77 -20.42 23.76
CA LYS A 190 7.45 -20.74 25.16
C LYS A 190 6.72 -19.60 25.82
N GLU A 191 5.83 -19.94 26.75
CA GLU A 191 5.20 -18.98 27.65
C GLU A 191 6.30 -18.16 28.36
N ASN A 192 6.32 -16.84 28.15
CA ASN A 192 7.30 -15.84 28.61
C ASN A 192 8.52 -15.54 27.72
N GLU A 193 8.64 -16.11 26.52
CA GLU A 193 9.67 -15.64 25.58
C GLU A 193 9.37 -14.21 25.09
N PRO A 194 10.39 -13.34 25.00
CA PRO A 194 10.19 -11.96 24.58
C PRO A 194 9.80 -11.90 23.09
N ILE A 195 9.03 -10.88 22.73
CA ILE A 195 8.76 -10.51 21.34
C ILE A 195 10.09 -10.17 20.67
N LEU A 196 10.35 -10.79 19.52
CA LEU A 196 11.53 -10.54 18.71
C LEU A 196 11.20 -9.61 17.55
N LEU A 197 12.20 -8.87 17.07
CA LEU A 197 12.01 -7.91 15.98
C LEU A 197 11.52 -8.58 14.69
N ASP A 198 12.07 -9.73 14.34
CA ASP A 198 11.67 -10.50 13.15
C ASP A 198 10.20 -10.96 13.20
N GLU A 199 9.65 -11.16 14.39
CA GLU A 199 8.23 -11.53 14.57
C GLU A 199 7.32 -10.34 14.29
N VAL A 200 7.75 -9.12 14.65
CA VAL A 200 7.06 -7.88 14.32
C VAL A 200 7.02 -7.69 12.80
N TYR A 201 8.16 -7.86 12.13
CA TYR A 201 8.23 -7.79 10.67
C TYR A 201 7.36 -8.87 10.03
N LEU A 202 7.45 -10.12 10.48
CA LEU A 202 6.66 -11.21 9.91
C LEU A 202 5.16 -10.95 10.01
N ALA A 203 4.68 -10.46 11.17
CA ALA A 203 3.28 -10.17 11.37
C ALA A 203 2.80 -9.05 10.44
N ILE A 204 3.52 -7.93 10.33
CA ILE A 204 3.14 -6.82 9.45
C ILE A 204 3.20 -7.25 7.97
N THR A 205 4.23 -8.00 7.56
CA THR A 205 4.30 -8.62 6.23
C THR A 205 3.09 -9.51 5.98
N ALA A 206 2.68 -10.34 6.93
CA ALA A 206 1.53 -11.23 6.80
C ALA A 206 0.25 -10.44 6.51
N PHE A 207 0.03 -9.34 7.23
CA PHE A 207 -1.11 -8.46 6.98
C PHE A 207 -1.04 -7.78 5.61
N GLN A 208 0.10 -7.19 5.25
CA GLN A 208 0.29 -6.55 3.94
C GLN A 208 0.11 -7.54 2.78
N SER A 209 0.52 -8.80 2.95
CA SER A 209 0.28 -9.88 1.99
C SER A 209 -1.20 -10.24 1.81
N SER A 210 -2.05 -9.90 2.78
CA SER A 210 -3.49 -10.12 2.69
C SER A 210 -4.25 -9.00 1.96
N LEU A 211 -3.60 -7.87 1.66
CA LEU A 211 -4.22 -6.72 0.99
C LEU A 211 -4.41 -6.99 -0.51
N ILE A 212 -5.50 -7.68 -0.85
CA ILE A 212 -5.79 -8.14 -2.22
C ILE A 212 -6.93 -7.35 -2.87
N SER A 213 -6.68 -6.89 -4.10
CA SER A 213 -7.64 -6.20 -4.98
C SER A 213 -7.65 -6.90 -6.34
N LEU A 214 -8.40 -7.99 -6.46
CA LEU A 214 -8.42 -8.88 -7.64
C LEU A 214 -9.84 -9.34 -8.04
N ASN A 215 -10.87 -8.60 -7.64
CA ASN A 215 -12.28 -8.86 -7.93
C ASN A 215 -13.05 -7.62 -8.46
N SER A 216 -12.32 -6.68 -9.05
CA SER A 216 -12.86 -5.50 -9.72
C SER A 216 -13.73 -5.86 -10.93
N ARG A 217 -14.45 -4.88 -11.47
CA ARG A 217 -15.26 -5.07 -12.69
C ARG A 217 -14.39 -5.46 -13.90
N TYR A 218 -13.16 -4.95 -13.98
CA TYR A 218 -12.19 -5.42 -14.96
C TYR A 218 -11.86 -6.91 -14.79
N ASP A 219 -11.68 -7.37 -13.55
CA ASP A 219 -11.37 -8.79 -13.29
C ASP A 219 -12.50 -9.68 -13.76
N GLN A 220 -13.75 -9.33 -13.46
CA GLN A 220 -14.91 -10.07 -13.93
C GLN A 220 -14.98 -10.11 -15.47
N TYR A 221 -14.73 -8.98 -16.12
CA TYR A 221 -14.68 -8.90 -17.58
C TYR A 221 -13.56 -9.76 -18.18
N ALA A 222 -12.35 -9.71 -17.60
CA ALA A 222 -11.20 -10.48 -18.05
C ALA A 222 -11.42 -12.00 -17.95
N HIS A 223 -12.27 -12.44 -17.01
CA HIS A 223 -12.63 -13.84 -16.80
C HIS A 223 -13.95 -14.25 -17.48
N GLY A 224 -14.49 -13.43 -18.39
CA GLY A 224 -15.58 -13.81 -19.30
C GLY A 224 -16.96 -13.23 -18.95
N HIS A 225 -17.11 -12.50 -17.84
CA HIS A 225 -18.34 -11.76 -17.56
C HIS A 225 -18.32 -10.42 -18.30
N HIS A 226 -18.51 -10.47 -19.63
CA HIS A 226 -18.37 -9.29 -20.50
C HIS A 226 -19.33 -8.14 -20.18
N GLN A 227 -20.46 -8.42 -19.52
CA GLN A 227 -21.42 -7.41 -19.06
C GLN A 227 -20.93 -6.61 -17.86
N ALA A 228 -19.82 -7.00 -17.22
CA ALA A 228 -19.21 -6.23 -16.13
C ALA A 228 -18.73 -4.84 -16.58
N LEU A 229 -18.38 -4.67 -17.86
CA LEU A 229 -18.01 -3.37 -18.44
C LEU A 229 -19.08 -2.88 -19.41
N ASN A 230 -19.35 -1.59 -19.36
CA ASN A 230 -20.21 -0.89 -20.30
C ASN A 230 -19.44 -0.54 -21.59
N LYS A 231 -20.15 0.05 -22.57
CA LYS A 231 -19.55 0.38 -23.88
C LYS A 231 -18.42 1.41 -23.79
N ASN A 232 -18.53 2.42 -22.94
CA ASN A 232 -17.52 3.47 -22.79
C ASN A 232 -16.26 2.93 -22.11
N GLU A 233 -16.42 2.14 -21.05
CA GLU A 233 -15.29 1.51 -20.36
C GLU A 233 -14.54 0.53 -21.29
N ILE A 234 -15.25 -0.18 -22.16
CA ILE A 234 -14.63 -1.02 -23.20
C ILE A 234 -13.86 -0.15 -24.22
N LYS A 235 -14.42 1.00 -24.64
CA LYS A 235 -13.67 1.96 -25.47
C LYS A 235 -12.43 2.48 -24.75
N GLY A 236 -12.53 2.81 -23.46
CA GLY A 236 -11.40 3.21 -22.62
C GLY A 236 -10.32 2.15 -22.51
N LEU A 237 -10.70 0.89 -22.30
CA LEU A 237 -9.79 -0.26 -22.34
C LEU A 237 -9.11 -0.37 -23.72
N ASN A 238 -9.84 -0.14 -24.82
CA ASN A 238 -9.27 -0.14 -26.17
C ASN A 238 -8.25 0.98 -26.38
N VAL A 239 -8.52 2.19 -25.88
CA VAL A 239 -7.54 3.29 -25.88
C VAL A 239 -6.31 2.88 -25.07
N PHE A 240 -6.49 2.37 -23.85
CA PHE A 240 -5.42 1.97 -22.95
C PHE A 240 -4.44 0.95 -23.56
N ARG A 241 -4.97 -0.05 -24.28
CA ARG A 241 -4.18 -1.09 -24.95
C ARG A 241 -3.76 -0.74 -26.38
N SER A 242 -4.10 0.46 -26.86
CA SER A 242 -3.79 0.86 -28.24
C SER A 242 -2.30 1.15 -28.42
N PHE A 243 -1.80 0.93 -29.64
CA PHE A 243 -0.45 1.34 -30.04
C PHE A 243 -0.24 2.85 -30.10
N VAL A 244 -1.34 3.62 -30.02
CA VAL A 244 -1.32 5.09 -29.91
C VAL A 244 -1.07 5.48 -28.46
N ALA A 245 -1.92 5.10 -27.51
CA ALA A 245 -1.75 5.51 -26.12
C ALA A 245 -0.59 4.79 -25.41
N ARG A 246 -0.32 3.52 -25.76
CA ARG A 246 0.79 2.69 -25.22
C ARG A 246 0.81 2.51 -23.70
N CYS A 247 -0.31 2.74 -23.01
CA CYS A 247 -0.37 2.63 -21.55
C CYS A 247 -0.02 1.20 -21.08
N ALA A 248 -0.52 0.20 -21.81
CA ALA A 248 -0.31 -1.21 -21.53
C ALA A 248 1.14 -1.70 -21.69
N GLU A 249 2.04 -0.93 -22.31
CA GLU A 249 3.46 -1.30 -22.46
C GLU A 249 4.23 -1.22 -21.12
N CYS A 250 3.75 -0.39 -20.19
CA CYS A 250 4.30 -0.27 -18.84
C CYS A 250 3.31 -0.79 -17.79
N HIS A 251 2.02 -0.50 -17.96
CA HIS A 251 0.97 -0.90 -17.03
C HIS A 251 0.31 -2.22 -17.47
N THR A 252 1.08 -3.30 -17.45
CA THR A 252 0.65 -4.62 -17.93
C THR A 252 -0.30 -5.31 -16.95
N PRO A 253 -1.44 -5.88 -17.41
CA PRO A 253 -2.31 -6.70 -16.56
C PRO A 253 -1.59 -7.99 -16.12
N PRO A 254 -2.03 -8.63 -15.01
CA PRO A 254 -3.20 -8.27 -14.21
C PRO A 254 -2.95 -7.19 -13.17
N LEU A 255 -1.71 -6.88 -12.79
CA LEU A 255 -1.41 -5.89 -11.75
C LEU A 255 -1.36 -4.44 -12.29
N PHE A 256 -1.46 -4.25 -13.60
CA PHE A 256 -1.30 -2.96 -14.26
C PHE A 256 0.04 -2.29 -13.93
N THR A 257 1.08 -3.10 -13.86
CA THR A 257 2.48 -2.69 -13.71
C THR A 257 3.38 -3.82 -14.19
N ASN A 258 4.43 -3.46 -14.91
CA ASN A 258 5.54 -4.35 -15.24
C ASN A 258 6.68 -4.27 -14.20
N GLN A 259 6.51 -3.43 -13.16
CA GLN A 259 7.42 -3.18 -12.05
C GLN A 259 8.81 -2.65 -12.45
N GLN A 260 8.99 -2.22 -13.70
CA GLN A 260 10.25 -1.65 -14.18
C GLN A 260 10.44 -0.23 -13.66
N LEU A 261 11.68 0.25 -13.68
CA LEU A 261 12.02 1.64 -13.46
C LEU A 261 11.92 2.39 -14.79
N ALA A 262 11.19 3.49 -14.81
CA ALA A 262 10.99 4.30 -16.01
C ALA A 262 11.21 5.79 -15.69
N VAL A 263 11.91 6.47 -16.59
CA VAL A 263 12.07 7.93 -16.55
C VAL A 263 11.04 8.54 -17.50
N ILE A 264 9.99 9.15 -16.95
CA ILE A 264 8.91 9.73 -17.76
C ILE A 264 9.02 11.24 -17.95
N GLY A 265 9.86 11.91 -17.15
CA GLY A 265 10.00 13.37 -17.18
C GLY A 265 8.82 14.11 -16.53
N ALA A 266 8.23 13.52 -15.49
CA ALA A 266 7.20 14.17 -14.70
C ALA A 266 7.78 15.39 -13.96
N PRO A 267 7.06 16.52 -13.88
CA PRO A 267 7.51 17.69 -13.15
C PRO A 267 7.36 17.49 -11.65
N GLU A 268 8.11 18.27 -10.87
CA GLU A 268 7.86 18.39 -9.43
C GLU A 268 6.84 19.49 -9.13
N PRO A 269 6.06 19.37 -8.03
CA PRO A 269 5.27 20.47 -7.50
C PRO A 269 6.10 21.74 -7.28
N HIS A 270 5.47 22.90 -7.42
CA HIS A 270 6.15 24.20 -7.25
C HIS A 270 6.84 24.29 -5.88
N GLY A 271 8.14 24.62 -5.89
CA GLY A 271 8.95 24.77 -4.68
C GLY A 271 9.60 23.48 -4.17
N LYS A 272 9.28 22.31 -4.74
CA LYS A 272 10.03 21.08 -4.47
C LYS A 272 11.28 20.99 -5.35
N SER A 273 12.37 20.49 -4.76
CA SER A 273 13.58 20.13 -5.49
C SER A 273 13.34 18.88 -6.35
N PHE A 274 14.03 18.81 -7.48
CA PHE A 274 14.01 17.64 -8.35
C PHE A 274 14.48 16.37 -7.61
N ASP A 275 13.67 15.31 -7.64
CA ASP A 275 14.03 14.02 -7.06
C ASP A 275 14.80 13.17 -8.09
N PRO A 276 16.07 12.80 -7.82
CA PRO A 276 16.86 11.99 -8.74
C PRO A 276 16.34 10.56 -8.89
N GLY A 277 15.45 10.09 -8.02
CA GLY A 277 14.84 8.78 -8.09
C GLY A 277 15.88 7.65 -8.01
N ALA A 278 15.72 6.68 -8.90
CA ALA A 278 16.53 5.47 -8.96
C ALA A 278 18.01 5.69 -9.34
N GLU A 279 18.41 6.90 -9.78
CA GLU A 279 19.83 7.22 -10.04
C GLU A 279 20.70 6.96 -8.80
N ILE A 280 20.25 7.41 -7.63
CA ILE A 280 21.01 7.26 -6.39
C ILE A 280 21.02 5.81 -5.92
N THR A 281 19.86 5.14 -6.00
CA THR A 281 19.68 3.75 -5.57
C THR A 281 20.58 2.78 -6.33
N PHE A 282 20.69 2.94 -7.65
CA PHE A 282 21.46 2.02 -8.51
C PHE A 282 22.79 2.59 -9.00
N ASN A 283 23.14 3.81 -8.59
CA ASN A 283 24.31 4.56 -9.08
C ASN A 283 24.37 4.59 -10.62
N GLU A 284 23.23 4.83 -11.27
CA GLU A 284 23.07 4.75 -12.72
C GLU A 284 22.44 6.03 -13.25
N LYS A 285 23.24 6.84 -13.97
CA LYS A 285 22.84 8.17 -14.45
C LYS A 285 21.67 8.13 -15.43
N THR A 286 21.51 7.02 -16.16
CA THR A 286 20.37 6.86 -17.08
C THR A 286 19.03 6.71 -16.35
N LEU A 287 19.04 6.42 -15.04
CA LEU A 287 17.86 6.33 -14.18
C LEU A 287 17.55 7.63 -13.42
N ARG A 288 18.18 8.76 -13.78
CA ARG A 288 17.86 10.07 -13.19
C ARG A 288 16.41 10.44 -13.41
N GLY A 289 15.68 10.71 -12.33
CA GLY A 289 14.22 10.93 -12.34
C GLY A 289 13.42 9.66 -12.66
N GLY A 290 14.05 8.49 -12.50
CA GLY A 290 13.46 7.18 -12.76
C GLY A 290 12.73 6.66 -11.54
N PHE A 291 11.50 6.20 -11.76
CA PHE A 291 10.68 5.61 -10.71
C PHE A 291 10.04 4.32 -11.19
N LYS A 292 9.77 3.42 -10.25
CA LYS A 292 9.05 2.17 -10.48
C LYS A 292 7.66 2.48 -11.00
N VAL A 293 7.29 1.84 -12.10
CA VAL A 293 5.94 1.91 -12.66
C VAL A 293 4.94 1.43 -11.59
N PRO A 294 4.05 2.29 -11.07
CA PRO A 294 3.11 1.88 -10.04
C PRO A 294 1.99 1.01 -10.62
N SER A 295 1.39 0.18 -9.78
CA SER A 295 0.13 -0.49 -10.10
C SER A 295 -0.98 0.55 -10.30
N LEU A 296 -1.89 0.31 -11.25
CA LEU A 296 -3.10 1.12 -11.43
C LEU A 296 -4.33 0.53 -10.74
N ARG A 297 -4.19 -0.58 -10.01
CA ARG A 297 -5.24 -1.13 -9.15
C ARG A 297 -5.62 -0.08 -8.09
N ASN A 298 -6.91 0.18 -7.91
CA ASN A 298 -7.42 1.19 -6.97
C ASN A 298 -6.91 2.63 -7.19
N ILE A 299 -6.38 2.97 -8.38
CA ILE A 299 -5.83 4.30 -8.68
C ILE A 299 -6.84 5.44 -8.49
N THR A 300 -8.13 5.17 -8.55
CA THR A 300 -9.16 6.21 -8.40
C THR A 300 -9.29 6.75 -6.96
N LYS A 301 -8.62 6.11 -6.00
CA LYS A 301 -8.66 6.45 -4.56
C LYS A 301 -7.39 7.13 -4.04
N THR A 302 -6.37 7.26 -4.88
CA THR A 302 -4.99 7.60 -4.46
C THR A 302 -4.51 8.94 -5.01
N ALA A 303 -5.43 9.85 -5.33
CA ALA A 303 -5.06 11.21 -5.70
C ALA A 303 -4.38 11.91 -4.50
N PRO A 304 -3.39 12.79 -4.72
CA PRO A 304 -2.83 13.20 -6.00
C PRO A 304 -1.85 12.18 -6.60
N TYR A 305 -1.56 12.30 -7.90
CA TYR A 305 -0.82 11.31 -8.69
C TYR A 305 0.63 11.70 -8.98
N SER A 306 1.45 10.68 -9.32
CA SER A 306 2.93 10.67 -9.44
C SER A 306 3.67 10.48 -8.11
N HIS A 307 4.99 10.29 -8.15
CA HIS A 307 5.83 10.06 -6.96
C HIS A 307 5.81 11.23 -5.98
N SER A 308 5.50 12.43 -6.45
CA SER A 308 5.49 13.66 -5.65
C SER A 308 4.13 14.36 -5.62
N GLY A 309 3.07 13.72 -6.14
CA GLY A 309 1.72 14.26 -6.18
C GLY A 309 1.54 15.47 -7.12
N ALA A 310 2.31 15.54 -8.21
CA ALA A 310 2.27 16.65 -9.16
C ALA A 310 0.92 16.85 -9.87
N PHE A 311 0.07 15.81 -9.97
CA PHE A 311 -1.21 15.88 -10.68
C PHE A 311 -2.39 15.70 -9.72
N LYS A 312 -3.36 16.62 -9.77
CA LYS A 312 -4.47 16.65 -8.79
C LYS A 312 -5.54 15.60 -9.06
N ASN A 313 -5.68 15.19 -10.32
CA ASN A 313 -6.73 14.28 -10.78
C ASN A 313 -6.22 13.41 -11.94
N LEU A 314 -6.95 12.34 -12.27
CA LEU A 314 -6.56 11.40 -13.33
C LEU A 314 -6.48 12.08 -14.70
N LYS A 315 -7.36 13.04 -15.00
CA LYS A 315 -7.33 13.76 -16.28
C LYS A 315 -6.02 14.52 -16.45
N GLU A 316 -5.53 15.21 -15.41
CA GLU A 316 -4.22 15.87 -15.43
C GLU A 316 -3.07 14.86 -15.62
N ALA A 317 -3.11 13.74 -14.90
CA ALA A 317 -2.07 12.70 -15.01
C ALA A 317 -2.05 12.05 -16.41
N ILE A 318 -3.21 11.79 -17.02
CA ILE A 318 -3.30 11.24 -18.38
C ILE A 318 -2.88 12.30 -19.40
N ARG A 319 -3.32 13.55 -19.23
CA ARG A 319 -2.97 14.66 -20.13
C ARG A 319 -1.47 14.94 -20.13
N PHE A 320 -0.75 14.69 -19.03
CA PHE A 320 0.71 14.76 -19.03
C PHE A 320 1.33 13.91 -20.15
N TYR A 321 0.84 12.69 -20.39
CA TYR A 321 1.36 11.83 -21.45
C TYR A 321 0.99 12.32 -22.85
N THR A 322 -0.13 13.03 -23.03
CA THR A 322 -0.57 13.53 -24.36
C THR A 322 0.24 14.72 -24.87
N LEU A 323 0.80 15.52 -23.95
CA LEU A 323 1.54 16.74 -24.27
C LEU A 323 2.94 16.49 -24.84
N GLY A 324 3.39 15.24 -24.86
CA GLY A 324 4.55 14.79 -25.62
C GLY A 324 5.78 14.44 -24.81
N ARG A 325 6.75 13.77 -25.45
CA ARG A 325 7.91 13.24 -24.73
C ARG A 325 8.79 14.38 -24.20
N GLY A 326 8.87 14.49 -22.88
CA GLY A 326 9.77 15.42 -22.21
C GLY A 326 9.29 16.87 -22.13
N HIS A 327 8.02 17.14 -22.45
CA HIS A 327 7.47 18.50 -22.46
C HIS A 327 7.56 19.22 -21.10
N ALA A 328 7.56 18.45 -20.00
CA ALA A 328 7.61 18.97 -18.64
C ALA A 328 8.96 18.75 -17.93
N VAL A 329 10.01 18.35 -18.65
CA VAL A 329 11.34 18.17 -18.04
C VAL A 329 11.81 19.53 -17.48
N PRO A 330 12.19 19.60 -16.19
CA PRO A 330 12.63 20.85 -15.59
C PRO A 330 13.84 21.45 -16.31
N LYS A 331 13.90 22.79 -16.38
CA LYS A 331 15.03 23.48 -17.00
C LYS A 331 16.34 23.09 -16.31
N GLY A 332 17.33 22.67 -17.11
CA GLY A 332 18.65 22.28 -16.62
C GLY A 332 18.79 20.77 -16.34
N GLU A 333 17.68 20.04 -16.26
CA GLU A 333 17.71 18.58 -16.11
C GLU A 333 17.98 17.88 -17.44
N LYS A 334 18.85 16.87 -17.41
CA LYS A 334 19.16 16.01 -18.56
C LYS A 334 18.71 14.59 -18.22
N LEU A 335 17.58 14.17 -18.79
CA LEU A 335 16.95 12.90 -18.47
C LEU A 335 16.98 11.95 -19.67
N THR A 336 17.29 10.68 -19.41
CA THR A 336 17.16 9.60 -20.41
C THR A 336 15.73 9.09 -20.39
N LEU A 337 14.82 9.81 -21.06
CA LEU A 337 13.40 9.49 -21.06
C LEU A 337 13.14 8.10 -21.65
N HIS A 338 12.20 7.35 -21.08
CA HIS A 338 11.83 6.03 -21.57
C HIS A 338 11.26 6.11 -23.00
N TRP A 339 11.60 5.16 -23.87
CA TRP A 339 11.28 5.22 -25.30
C TRP A 339 9.80 5.00 -25.65
N HIS A 340 9.04 4.32 -24.76
CA HIS A 340 7.58 4.21 -24.88
C HIS A 340 6.86 5.55 -24.68
N ILE A 341 7.48 6.54 -24.01
CA ILE A 341 6.90 7.87 -23.87
C ILE A 341 7.03 8.60 -25.20
N TRP A 342 5.91 9.02 -25.75
CA TRP A 342 5.84 9.70 -27.05
C TRP A 342 4.70 10.74 -27.05
N GLU A 343 4.15 11.09 -28.21
CA GLU A 343 3.09 12.08 -28.42
C GLU A 343 1.78 11.44 -28.93
N PRO A 344 0.97 10.81 -28.06
CA PRO A 344 -0.25 10.12 -28.49
C PRO A 344 -1.33 11.06 -29.01
N LYS A 345 -1.29 12.35 -28.65
CA LYS A 345 -2.27 13.38 -29.08
C LYS A 345 -3.72 12.93 -28.90
N LEU A 346 -3.99 12.30 -27.76
CA LEU A 346 -5.32 11.87 -27.35
C LEU A 346 -6.26 13.08 -27.26
N SER A 347 -7.48 12.90 -27.78
CA SER A 347 -8.59 13.83 -27.62
C SER A 347 -9.09 13.87 -26.17
N ASP A 348 -9.82 14.93 -25.80
CA ASP A 348 -10.46 14.99 -24.48
C ASP A 348 -11.48 13.85 -24.27
N GLU A 349 -12.16 13.38 -25.32
CA GLU A 349 -13.02 12.20 -25.26
C GLU A 349 -12.23 10.93 -24.91
N GLU A 350 -11.07 10.70 -25.54
CA GLU A 350 -10.23 9.54 -25.24
C GLU A 350 -9.65 9.60 -23.82
N ILE A 351 -9.30 10.79 -23.32
CA ILE A 351 -8.87 10.99 -21.93
C ILE A 351 -10.01 10.62 -20.98
N ASP A 352 -11.24 11.06 -21.26
CA ASP A 352 -12.40 10.75 -20.43
C ASP A 352 -12.74 9.25 -20.44
N LEU A 353 -12.64 8.60 -21.60
CA LEU A 353 -12.80 7.15 -21.72
C LEU A 353 -11.72 6.38 -20.94
N LEU A 354 -10.46 6.85 -20.95
CA LEU A 354 -9.40 6.26 -20.14
C LEU A 354 -9.71 6.38 -18.64
N VAL A 355 -10.22 7.53 -18.18
CA VAL A 355 -10.65 7.69 -16.78
C VAL A 355 -11.78 6.70 -16.46
N GLU A 356 -12.81 6.59 -17.31
CA GLU A 356 -13.88 5.60 -17.12
C GLU A 356 -13.32 4.18 -17.00
N PHE A 357 -12.36 3.80 -17.84
CA PHE A 357 -11.70 2.50 -17.73
C PHE A 357 -10.93 2.33 -16.41
N LEU A 358 -10.17 3.34 -15.95
CA LEU A 358 -9.43 3.24 -14.68
C LEU A 358 -10.34 3.05 -13.47
N HIS A 359 -11.57 3.58 -13.50
CA HIS A 359 -12.58 3.29 -12.46
C HIS A 359 -12.92 1.80 -12.36
N THR A 360 -12.84 1.06 -13.47
CA THR A 360 -13.12 -0.38 -13.49
C THR A 360 -12.07 -1.22 -12.75
N LEU A 361 -10.90 -0.64 -12.45
CA LEU A 361 -9.78 -1.28 -11.74
C LEU A 361 -9.88 -1.16 -10.22
N THR A 362 -10.99 -0.60 -9.71
CA THR A 362 -11.23 -0.39 -8.29
C THR A 362 -11.91 -1.63 -7.70
N ASP A 363 -11.34 -2.15 -6.61
CA ASP A 363 -11.88 -3.25 -5.81
C ASP A 363 -11.52 -3.03 -4.35
N GLU A 364 -12.57 -2.89 -3.53
CA GLU A 364 -12.52 -2.72 -2.09
C GLU A 364 -13.26 -3.87 -1.39
N SER A 365 -13.58 -4.95 -2.11
CA SER A 365 -14.41 -6.06 -1.60
C SER A 365 -13.76 -6.81 -0.44
N PHE A 366 -12.43 -6.80 -0.37
CA PHE A 366 -11.63 -7.41 0.70
C PHE A 366 -10.94 -6.35 1.58
N MET A 367 -11.56 -5.17 1.73
CA MET A 367 -11.08 -4.15 2.68
C MET A 367 -11.00 -4.76 4.10
N PRO A 368 -9.83 -4.72 4.76
CA PRO A 368 -9.71 -5.19 6.14
C PRO A 368 -10.44 -4.23 7.09
N SER A 369 -10.91 -4.76 8.22
CA SER A 369 -11.50 -3.95 9.29
C SER A 369 -10.42 -3.28 10.14
N GLU A 370 -10.58 -1.99 10.39
CA GLU A 370 -9.81 -1.30 11.42
C GLU A 370 -10.17 -1.87 12.81
N PRO A 371 -9.18 -2.14 13.68
CA PRO A 371 -9.47 -2.58 15.03
C PRO A 371 -10.23 -1.50 15.83
N GLU A 372 -11.36 -1.87 16.45
CA GLU A 372 -12.12 -0.95 17.32
C GLU A 372 -11.32 -0.56 18.58
N ILE A 373 -10.45 -1.46 19.03
CA ILE A 373 -9.62 -1.30 20.23
C ILE A 373 -8.19 -1.71 19.87
N LEU A 374 -7.24 -0.81 20.08
CA LEU A 374 -5.82 -1.04 19.84
C LEU A 374 -5.12 -1.61 21.09
N PRO A 375 -4.27 -2.66 21.00
CA PRO A 375 -3.62 -3.28 22.16
C PRO A 375 -2.79 -2.30 23.01
N SER A 376 -2.23 -1.24 22.41
CA SER A 376 -1.52 -0.18 23.13
C SER A 376 -2.43 0.80 23.88
N GLN A 377 -3.74 0.79 23.58
CA GLN A 377 -4.74 1.77 24.03
C GLN A 377 -4.45 3.21 23.64
N LEU A 378 -3.51 3.43 22.72
CA LEU A 378 -3.27 4.73 22.14
C LEU A 378 -4.38 5.03 21.14
N ASN A 379 -4.81 6.30 21.08
CA ASN A 379 -5.78 6.72 20.09
C ASN A 379 -5.05 7.01 18.78
N SER A 380 -5.58 6.52 17.66
CA SER A 380 -5.11 6.89 16.31
C SER A 380 -5.45 8.34 15.92
N ASN A 381 -6.30 9.02 16.72
CA ASN A 381 -6.90 10.33 16.41
C ASN A 381 -6.41 11.51 17.29
N SER A 382 -5.23 11.43 17.92
CA SER A 382 -4.73 12.51 18.80
C SER A 382 -3.63 13.37 18.20
#